data_AF-A0A6S6U2M3-F1
#
_entry.id   AF-A0A6S6U2M3-F1
#
_cell.length_a   1.000
_cell.length_b   1.000
_cell.length_c   1.000
_cell.angle_alpha   90.00
_cell.angle_beta   90.00
_cell.angle_gamma   90.00
#
_symmetry.space_group_name_H-M   'P 1'
#
loop_
_entity.id
_entity.type
_entity.pdbx_description
1 polymer ?
#
loop_
_entity_poly.entity_id
_entity_poly.type
_entity_poly.pdbx_seq_one_letter_code
_entity_poly.pdbx_strand_id
1 'polypeptide(L)'
;MTLFQFIFLVLLTVSTFFTASHMDAENFLWALRALVRSGAVFLALVVPLLIVGIISGINLGTLLLAILGVFVYLVFWTMLSFYVSGWRKSGSVILLSLVAIWMLTAVILPAGLRVAIDKTVHVPSGTDIVMLQREVVNGAWDIPREVTMNNFFKQHPEWKDYEPIDQSFEWQWYYAFQQIGDERTEDLSRHYRDGRLERDKLATSLSFLAPPSLFERYLQSLAKTDLKSSIEYEERVRAYHASLRAFYYPKFFKNAPFEKSELKNLPTYLSR
;
A
#
# COMPACT_ATOMS: atom_id res chain seq x y z
N MET A 1 -21.90 3.80 -1.14
CA MET A 1 -22.53 5.02 -0.60
C MET A 1 -21.41 5.95 -0.21
N THR A 2 -21.09 6.91 -1.08
CA THR A 2 -19.78 7.58 -1.09
C THR A 2 -19.66 8.57 0.08
N LEU A 3 -18.46 8.66 0.64
CA LEU A 3 -17.98 9.67 1.62
C LEU A 3 -18.48 11.10 1.32
N PHE A 4 -18.74 11.37 0.04
CA PHE A 4 -19.39 12.54 -0.52
C PHE A 4 -20.74 12.90 0.13
N GLN A 5 -21.64 11.94 0.36
CA GLN A 5 -22.95 12.20 0.98
C GLN A 5 -22.84 12.50 2.48
N PHE A 6 -21.82 11.97 3.15
CA PHE A 6 -21.63 12.14 4.59
C PHE A 6 -21.03 13.50 4.93
N ILE A 7 -20.02 13.94 4.15
CA ILE A 7 -19.42 15.28 4.28
C ILE A 7 -20.43 16.36 3.87
N PHE A 8 -21.28 16.09 2.89
CA PHE A 8 -22.40 16.98 2.54
C PHE A 8 -23.33 17.22 3.73
N LEU A 9 -23.56 16.21 4.58
CA LEU A 9 -24.40 16.31 5.78
C LEU A 9 -23.71 17.12 6.91
N VAL A 10 -22.39 16.96 7.07
CA VAL A 10 -21.57 17.77 8.00
C VAL A 10 -21.57 19.24 7.59
N LEU A 11 -21.47 19.52 6.28
CA LEU A 11 -21.42 20.88 5.76
C LEU A 11 -22.80 21.57 5.72
N LEU A 12 -23.89 20.83 5.45
CA LEU A 12 -25.26 21.37 5.48
C LEU A 12 -25.75 21.70 6.88
N THR A 13 -25.33 20.95 7.89
CA THR A 13 -25.80 21.19 9.26
C THR A 13 -25.20 22.47 9.81
N VAL A 14 -23.92 22.79 9.54
CA VAL A 14 -23.23 23.96 10.10
C VAL A 14 -23.75 25.32 9.58
N SER A 15 -24.38 25.39 8.40
CA SER A 15 -24.69 26.68 7.75
C SER A 15 -26.00 27.38 8.17
N THR A 16 -26.77 26.83 9.12
CA THR A 16 -28.10 27.36 9.46
C THR A 16 -28.09 28.39 10.61
N PHE A 17 -28.41 29.62 10.21
CA PHE A 17 -28.99 30.77 10.94
C PHE A 17 -28.09 31.69 11.79
N PHE A 18 -28.09 32.96 11.37
CA PHE A 18 -27.56 34.14 12.03
C PHE A 18 -28.74 35.05 12.40
N THR A 19 -28.86 35.46 13.66
CA THR A 19 -29.47 36.73 14.07
C THR A 19 -28.95 37.06 15.46
N ALA A 20 -28.52 38.30 15.65
CA ALA A 20 -27.67 38.74 16.75
C ALA A 20 -28.45 39.14 18.01
N SER A 21 -28.00 38.71 19.20
CA SER A 21 -27.67 39.53 20.37
C SER A 21 -27.55 38.66 21.65
N HIS A 22 -26.33 38.26 22.03
CA HIS A 22 -25.77 38.23 23.41
C HIS A 22 -24.48 37.38 23.41
N MET A 23 -23.33 38.06 23.41
CA MET A 23 -22.01 37.50 23.05
C MET A 23 -21.45 36.36 23.93
N ASP A 24 -22.05 35.99 25.07
CA ASP A 24 -21.58 34.85 25.88
C ASP A 24 -22.50 33.62 25.81
N ALA A 25 -23.82 33.82 25.87
CA ALA A 25 -24.80 32.75 25.74
C ALA A 25 -24.92 32.23 24.29
N GLU A 26 -24.79 33.12 23.29
CA GLU A 26 -24.81 32.72 21.88
C GLU A 26 -23.61 31.86 21.51
N ASN A 27 -22.42 32.21 22.00
CA ASN A 27 -21.20 31.43 21.78
C ASN A 27 -21.30 30.04 22.42
N PHE A 28 -21.86 29.96 23.63
CA PHE A 28 -22.10 28.68 24.31
C PHE A 28 -23.11 27.81 23.53
N LEU A 29 -24.25 28.37 23.12
CA LEU A 29 -25.26 27.63 22.35
C LEU A 29 -24.74 27.19 20.98
N TRP A 30 -23.94 28.02 20.32
CA TRP A 30 -23.32 27.69 19.05
C TRP A 30 -22.29 26.56 19.22
N ALA A 31 -21.45 26.62 20.27
CA ALA A 31 -20.48 25.56 20.58
C ALA A 31 -21.17 24.24 20.96
N LEU A 32 -22.25 24.29 21.74
CA LEU A 32 -23.04 23.11 22.09
C LEU A 32 -23.67 22.46 20.85
N ARG A 33 -24.22 23.26 19.93
CA ARG A 33 -24.76 22.76 18.66
C ARG A 33 -23.67 22.11 17.80
N ALA A 34 -22.51 22.74 17.69
CA ALA A 34 -21.37 22.16 16.99
C ALA A 34 -20.94 20.81 17.61
N LEU A 35 -20.85 20.75 18.94
CA LEU A 35 -20.50 19.53 19.67
C LEU A 35 -21.49 18.39 19.43
N VAL A 36 -22.80 18.66 19.55
CA VAL A 36 -23.84 17.64 19.32
C VAL A 36 -23.79 17.10 17.89
N ARG A 37 -23.60 17.98 16.90
CA ARG A 37 -23.51 17.59 15.49
C ARG A 37 -22.25 16.77 15.20
N SER A 38 -21.09 17.25 15.65
CA SER A 38 -19.83 16.51 15.48
C SER A 38 -19.84 15.18 16.23
N GLY A 39 -20.47 15.13 17.42
CA GLY A 39 -20.69 13.90 18.18
C GLY A 39 -21.58 12.90 17.44
N ALA A 40 -22.69 13.35 16.84
CA ALA A 40 -23.56 12.50 16.03
C ALA A 40 -22.82 11.92 14.82
N VAL A 41 -22.01 12.72 14.13
CA VAL A 41 -21.18 12.30 13.00
C VAL A 41 -20.13 11.29 13.44
N PHE A 42 -19.46 11.54 14.57
CA PHE A 42 -18.49 10.60 15.15
C PHE A 42 -19.12 9.25 15.45
N LEU A 43 -20.27 9.23 16.15
CA LEU A 43 -21.00 7.99 16.44
C LEU A 43 -21.42 7.27 15.17
N ALA A 44 -21.90 8.00 14.17
CA ALA A 44 -22.34 7.40 12.91
C ALA A 44 -21.19 6.81 12.07
N LEU A 45 -19.94 7.24 12.27
CA LEU A 45 -18.75 6.62 11.68
C LEU A 45 -18.19 5.48 12.54
N VAL A 46 -18.15 5.66 13.86
CA VAL A 46 -17.52 4.72 14.80
C VAL A 46 -18.38 3.49 15.06
N VAL A 47 -19.71 3.62 15.14
CA VAL A 47 -20.60 2.48 15.40
C VAL A 47 -20.47 1.40 14.31
N PRO A 48 -20.56 1.72 13.00
CA PRO A 48 -20.32 0.73 11.95
C PRO A 48 -18.89 0.16 11.98
N LEU A 49 -17.89 1.00 12.24
CA LEU A 49 -16.49 0.58 12.33
C LEU A 49 -16.29 -0.43 13.47
N LEU A 50 -16.90 -0.20 14.64
CA LEU A 50 -16.88 -1.11 15.77
C LEU A 50 -17.56 -2.44 15.45
N ILE A 51 -18.78 -2.38 14.88
CA ILE A 51 -19.56 -3.59 14.54
C ILE A 51 -18.77 -4.45 13.55
N VAL A 52 -18.32 -3.86 12.43
CA VAL A 52 -17.57 -4.59 11.41
C VAL A 52 -16.22 -5.05 11.96
N GLY A 53 -15.51 -4.21 12.71
CA GLY A 53 -14.22 -4.56 13.30
C GLY A 53 -14.29 -5.74 14.26
N ILE A 54 -15.35 -5.83 15.07
CA ILE A 54 -15.60 -6.96 15.97
C ILE A 54 -15.92 -8.23 15.15
N ILE A 55 -16.80 -8.13 14.15
CA ILE A 55 -17.17 -9.26 13.28
C ILE A 55 -15.94 -9.80 12.53
N SER A 56 -15.07 -8.92 12.06
CA SER A 56 -13.84 -9.27 11.34
C SER A 56 -12.69 -9.75 12.24
N GLY A 57 -12.86 -9.77 13.56
CA GLY A 57 -11.83 -10.20 14.50
C GLY A 57 -10.61 -9.29 14.54
N ILE A 58 -10.80 -7.98 14.29
CA ILE A 58 -9.71 -7.00 14.34
C ILE A 58 -9.19 -6.88 15.77
N ASN A 59 -7.87 -6.80 15.93
CA ASN A 59 -7.24 -6.57 17.24
C ASN A 59 -7.73 -5.26 17.87
N LEU A 60 -8.04 -5.29 19.17
CA LEU A 60 -8.57 -4.14 19.91
C LEU A 60 -7.67 -2.89 19.79
N GLY A 61 -6.35 -3.04 19.81
CA GLY A 61 -5.40 -1.93 19.64
C GLY A 61 -5.54 -1.25 18.28
N THR A 62 -5.63 -2.03 17.20
CA THR A 62 -5.86 -1.51 15.84
C THR A 62 -7.20 -0.79 15.74
N LEU A 63 -8.25 -1.34 16.37
CA LEU A 63 -9.59 -0.74 16.36
C LEU A 63 -9.60 0.59 17.13
N LEU A 64 -8.97 0.66 18.30
CA LEU A 64 -8.83 1.89 19.08
C LEU A 64 -8.03 2.96 18.33
N LEU A 65 -6.94 2.57 17.65
CA LEU A 65 -6.17 3.46 16.80
C LEU A 65 -7.00 3.98 15.62
N ALA A 66 -7.82 3.15 14.98
CA ALA A 66 -8.70 3.59 13.90
C ALA A 66 -9.73 4.61 14.40
N ILE A 67 -10.34 4.37 15.57
CA ILE A 67 -11.28 5.30 16.22
C ILE A 67 -10.60 6.62 16.58
N LEU A 68 -9.38 6.57 17.12
CA LEU A 68 -8.58 7.77 17.39
C LEU A 68 -8.32 8.56 16.11
N GLY A 69 -7.99 7.89 15.01
CA GLY A 69 -7.83 8.53 13.71
C GLY A 69 -9.10 9.25 13.24
N VAL A 70 -10.27 8.59 13.34
CA VAL A 70 -11.57 9.19 13.03
C VAL A 70 -11.83 10.41 13.91
N PHE A 71 -11.56 10.31 15.21
CA PHE A 71 -11.72 11.40 16.15
C PHE A 71 -10.86 12.62 15.76
N VAL A 72 -9.55 12.42 15.56
CA VAL A 72 -8.62 13.50 15.18
C VAL A 72 -9.03 14.14 13.85
N TYR A 73 -9.43 13.33 12.87
CA TYR A 73 -9.89 13.81 11.57
C TYR A 73 -11.15 14.69 11.70
N LEU A 74 -12.13 14.27 12.50
CA LEU A 74 -13.35 15.07 12.74
C LEU A 74 -13.09 16.33 13.55
N VAL A 75 -12.18 16.29 14.54
CA VAL A 75 -11.77 17.48 15.30
C VAL A 75 -11.17 18.51 14.35
N PHE A 76 -10.28 18.11 13.45
CA PHE A 76 -9.70 18.99 12.43
C PHE A 76 -10.78 19.69 11.58
N TRP A 77 -11.72 18.94 11.00
CA TRP A 77 -12.77 19.51 10.15
C TRP A 77 -13.79 20.35 10.93
N THR A 78 -14.06 19.99 12.18
CA THR A 78 -14.93 20.77 13.07
C THR A 78 -14.27 22.11 13.40
N MET A 79 -12.97 22.12 13.73
CA MET A 79 -12.21 23.35 13.99
C MET A 79 -12.12 24.24 12.74
N LEU A 80 -11.88 23.65 11.56
CA LEU A 80 -11.85 24.42 10.32
C LEU A 80 -13.24 25.01 10.00
N SER A 81 -14.30 24.25 10.21
CA SER A 81 -15.68 24.70 10.00
C SER A 81 -16.04 25.82 10.98
N PHE A 82 -15.63 25.71 12.25
CA PHE A 82 -15.72 26.78 13.25
C PHE A 82 -15.04 28.05 12.75
N TYR A 83 -13.77 27.92 12.33
CA TYR A 83 -12.95 29.05 11.90
C TYR A 83 -13.53 29.80 10.70
N VAL A 84 -13.95 29.07 9.66
CA VAL A 84 -14.56 29.67 8.47
C VAL A 84 -15.95 30.25 8.78
N SER A 85 -16.71 29.64 9.69
CA SER A 85 -18.01 30.17 10.12
C SER A 85 -17.90 31.49 10.89
N GLY A 86 -16.73 31.80 11.44
CA GLY A 86 -16.44 33.12 12.03
C GLY A 86 -16.40 34.25 10.99
N TRP A 87 -16.35 33.94 9.69
CA TRP A 87 -16.44 34.94 8.64
C TRP A 87 -17.87 35.49 8.63
N ARG A 88 -18.06 36.79 8.86
CA ARG A 88 -19.37 37.48 8.86
C ARG A 88 -19.99 37.55 7.45
N LYS A 89 -20.19 36.39 6.82
CA LYS A 89 -20.73 36.18 5.48
C LYS A 89 -22.00 35.32 5.57
N SER A 90 -22.76 35.22 4.47
CA SER A 90 -23.94 34.37 4.45
C SER A 90 -23.57 32.89 4.59
N GLY A 91 -24.48 32.09 5.14
CA GLY A 91 -24.28 30.65 5.32
C GLY A 91 -23.95 29.92 4.00
N SER A 92 -24.52 30.37 2.88
CA SER A 92 -24.21 29.84 1.54
C SER A 92 -22.76 30.08 1.12
N VAL A 93 -22.20 31.25 1.45
CA VAL A 93 -20.78 31.56 1.16
C VAL A 93 -19.87 30.69 2.01
N ILE A 94 -20.15 30.55 3.31
CA ILE A 94 -19.38 29.67 4.22
C ILE A 94 -19.40 28.23 3.73
N LEU A 95 -20.58 27.71 3.38
CA LEU A 95 -20.75 26.38 2.82
C LEU A 95 -19.92 26.17 1.55
N LEU A 96 -20.03 27.09 0.58
CA LEU A 96 -19.29 26.99 -0.67
C LEU A 96 -17.77 27.08 -0.46
N SER A 97 -17.31 27.92 0.47
CA SER A 97 -15.90 28.01 0.85
C SER A 97 -15.38 26.70 1.44
N LEU A 98 -16.12 26.07 2.36
CA LEU A 98 -15.73 24.79 2.95
C LEU A 98 -15.72 23.66 1.91
N VAL A 99 -16.71 23.61 1.01
CA VAL A 99 -16.72 22.67 -0.12
C VAL A 99 -15.50 22.90 -1.02
N ALA A 100 -15.15 24.15 -1.32
CA ALA A 100 -13.99 24.47 -2.15
C ALA A 100 -12.67 24.06 -1.47
N ILE A 101 -12.51 24.32 -0.17
CA ILE A 101 -11.32 23.87 0.60
C ILE A 101 -11.24 22.34 0.60
N TRP A 102 -12.36 21.66 0.81
CA TRP A 102 -12.42 20.21 0.76
C TRP A 102 -12.03 19.68 -0.63
N MET A 103 -12.61 20.23 -1.72
CA MET A 103 -12.26 19.85 -3.09
C MET A 103 -10.77 20.07 -3.40
N LEU A 104 -10.23 21.20 -2.94
CA LEU A 104 -8.82 21.52 -3.13
C LEU A 104 -7.91 20.51 -2.42
N THR A 105 -8.20 20.20 -1.16
CA THR A 105 -7.33 19.35 -0.32
C THR A 105 -7.59 17.85 -0.48
N ALA A 106 -8.78 17.43 -0.88
CA ALA A 106 -9.16 16.02 -1.05
C ALA A 106 -8.95 15.50 -2.47
N VAL A 107 -9.00 16.38 -3.49
CA VAL A 107 -9.01 15.96 -4.91
C VAL A 107 -7.89 16.63 -5.70
N ILE A 108 -7.90 17.96 -5.78
CA ILE A 108 -7.00 18.70 -6.69
C ILE A 108 -5.55 18.57 -6.22
N LEU A 109 -5.29 18.81 -4.94
CA LEU A 109 -3.95 18.76 -4.36
C LEU A 109 -3.37 17.35 -4.42
N PRO A 110 -4.04 16.27 -3.96
CA PRO A 110 -3.50 14.92 -4.09
C PRO A 110 -3.20 14.51 -5.54
N ALA A 111 -4.08 14.86 -6.49
CA ALA A 111 -3.86 14.57 -7.90
C ALA A 111 -2.65 15.32 -8.46
N GLY A 112 -2.51 16.61 -8.14
CA GLY A 112 -1.35 17.41 -8.54
C GLY A 112 -0.04 16.91 -7.93
N LEU A 113 -0.06 16.56 -6.64
CA LEU A 113 1.09 15.97 -5.95
C LEU A 113 1.51 14.65 -6.59
N ARG A 114 0.56 13.77 -6.92
CA ARG A 114 0.85 12.52 -7.61
C ARG A 114 1.55 12.77 -8.94
N VAL A 115 1.05 13.68 -9.77
CA VAL A 115 1.68 14.02 -11.06
C VAL A 115 3.08 14.58 -10.88
N ALA A 116 3.30 15.42 -9.86
CA ALA A 116 4.62 15.97 -9.56
C ALA A 116 5.61 14.88 -9.10
N ILE A 117 5.18 13.98 -8.22
CA ILE A 117 5.98 12.84 -7.75
C ILE A 117 6.33 11.91 -8.91
N ASP A 118 5.34 11.55 -9.75
CA ASP A 118 5.54 10.65 -10.89
C ASP A 118 6.55 11.20 -11.92
N LYS A 119 6.65 12.52 -12.06
CA LYS A 119 7.65 13.20 -12.89
C LYS A 119 9.04 13.27 -12.26
N THR A 120 9.11 13.31 -10.93
CA THR A 120 10.38 13.52 -10.19
C THR A 120 11.09 12.20 -9.94
N VAL A 121 10.35 11.14 -9.62
CA VAL A 121 10.88 9.82 -9.34
C VAL A 121 10.54 8.89 -10.50
N HIS A 122 11.54 8.55 -11.32
CA HIS A 122 11.35 7.56 -12.38
C HIS A 122 11.20 6.15 -11.78
N VAL A 123 10.21 5.40 -12.27
CA VAL A 123 10.01 3.99 -11.90
C VAL A 123 9.96 3.22 -13.23
N PRO A 124 10.85 2.23 -13.46
CA PRO A 124 10.82 1.43 -14.67
C PRO A 124 9.48 0.70 -14.82
N SER A 125 9.11 0.24 -16.01
CA SER A 125 7.84 -0.45 -16.15
C SER A 125 7.92 -1.87 -15.57
N GLY A 126 6.90 -2.28 -14.81
CA GLY A 126 6.75 -3.68 -14.40
C GLY A 126 6.61 -4.62 -15.59
N THR A 127 6.14 -4.12 -16.75
CA THR A 127 6.09 -4.88 -18.00
C THR A 127 7.49 -5.20 -18.54
N ASP A 128 8.46 -4.31 -18.35
CA ASP A 128 9.82 -4.50 -18.86
C ASP A 128 10.52 -5.62 -18.09
N ILE A 129 10.27 -5.71 -16.77
CA ILE A 129 10.72 -6.83 -15.94
C ILE A 129 10.14 -8.15 -16.48
N VAL A 130 8.82 -8.22 -16.65
CA VAL A 130 8.17 -9.45 -17.10
C VAL A 130 8.60 -9.82 -18.52
N MET A 131 8.72 -8.84 -19.42
CA MET A 131 9.11 -9.10 -20.80
C MET A 131 10.55 -9.59 -20.88
N LEU A 132 11.50 -8.91 -20.20
CA LEU A 132 12.89 -9.32 -20.19
C LEU A 132 13.07 -10.72 -19.60
N GLN A 133 12.37 -11.03 -18.49
CA GLN A 133 12.40 -12.37 -17.89
C GLN A 133 11.94 -13.42 -18.90
N ARG A 134 10.80 -13.16 -19.58
CA ARG A 134 10.22 -14.10 -20.55
C ARG A 134 11.10 -14.28 -21.79
N GLU A 135 11.71 -13.22 -22.30
CA GLU A 135 12.64 -13.29 -23.43
C GLU A 135 13.88 -14.10 -23.08
N VAL A 136 14.45 -13.90 -21.90
CA VAL A 136 15.61 -14.66 -21.43
C VAL A 136 15.25 -16.14 -21.24
N VAL A 137 14.12 -16.42 -20.61
CA VAL A 137 13.67 -17.80 -20.34
C VAL A 137 13.28 -18.54 -21.61
N ASN A 138 12.55 -17.90 -22.52
CA ASN A 138 12.18 -18.52 -23.79
C ASN A 138 13.39 -18.67 -24.73
N GLY A 139 14.25 -17.66 -24.81
CA GLY A 139 15.46 -17.70 -25.63
C GLY A 139 16.48 -18.73 -25.17
N ALA A 140 16.39 -19.21 -23.93
CA ALA A 140 17.23 -20.30 -23.44
C ALA A 140 17.02 -21.62 -24.22
N TRP A 141 15.84 -21.82 -24.82
CA TRP A 141 15.55 -22.98 -25.68
C TRP A 141 16.24 -22.94 -27.04
N ASP A 142 16.66 -21.75 -27.48
CA ASP A 142 17.25 -21.52 -28.81
C ASP A 142 18.79 -21.54 -28.79
N ILE A 143 19.41 -21.73 -27.61
CA ILE A 143 20.88 -21.74 -27.45
C ILE A 143 21.37 -23.09 -26.91
N PRO A 144 22.65 -23.45 -27.16
CA PRO A 144 23.22 -24.67 -26.58
C PRO A 144 23.15 -24.66 -25.04
N ARG A 145 22.83 -25.81 -24.44
CA ARG A 145 22.67 -25.94 -22.98
C ARG A 145 23.93 -25.53 -22.24
N GLU A 146 25.09 -25.85 -22.78
CA GLU A 146 26.40 -25.53 -22.21
C GLU A 146 26.56 -24.01 -22.02
N VAL A 147 26.01 -23.19 -22.91
CA VAL A 147 26.05 -21.72 -22.78
C VAL A 147 25.25 -21.27 -21.56
N THR A 148 24.05 -21.83 -21.38
CA THR A 148 23.20 -21.56 -20.21
C THR A 148 23.91 -22.00 -18.93
N MET A 149 24.36 -23.26 -18.87
CA MET A 149 24.96 -23.85 -17.67
C MET A 149 26.27 -23.15 -17.29
N ASN A 150 27.13 -22.82 -18.26
CA ASN A 150 28.36 -22.07 -18.00
C ASN A 150 28.09 -20.68 -17.43
N ASN A 151 27.02 -20.00 -17.87
CA ASN A 151 26.63 -18.72 -17.30
C ASN A 151 26.04 -18.86 -15.90
N PHE A 152 25.24 -19.90 -15.66
CA PHE A 152 24.70 -20.23 -14.34
C PHE A 152 25.84 -20.48 -13.33
N PHE A 153 26.81 -21.32 -13.68
CA PHE A 153 27.94 -21.67 -12.81
C PHE A 153 28.89 -20.51 -12.48
N LYS A 154 28.90 -19.44 -13.28
CA LYS A 154 29.66 -18.23 -12.92
C LYS A 154 29.10 -17.56 -11.67
N GLN A 155 27.78 -17.58 -11.50
CA GLN A 155 27.09 -16.96 -10.37
C GLN A 155 26.85 -17.96 -9.23
N HIS A 156 26.69 -19.25 -9.55
CA HIS A 156 26.41 -20.33 -8.59
C HIS A 156 27.47 -21.44 -8.67
N PRO A 157 28.70 -21.17 -8.20
CA PRO A 157 29.80 -22.11 -8.31
C PRO A 157 29.58 -23.41 -7.51
N GLU A 158 28.71 -23.41 -6.51
CA GLU A 158 28.36 -24.58 -5.71
C GLU A 158 27.66 -25.71 -6.50
N TRP A 159 27.21 -25.42 -7.73
CA TRP A 159 26.57 -26.38 -8.63
C TRP A 159 27.48 -26.84 -9.78
N LYS A 160 28.75 -26.41 -9.82
CA LYS A 160 29.70 -26.71 -10.92
C LYS A 160 29.98 -28.19 -11.14
N ASP A 161 29.93 -29.00 -10.08
CA ASP A 161 30.19 -30.46 -10.14
C ASP A 161 28.98 -31.25 -10.68
N TYR A 162 28.10 -30.56 -11.40
CA TYR A 162 26.95 -31.15 -12.08
C TYR A 162 27.41 -31.99 -13.28
N GLU A 163 26.82 -33.18 -13.42
CA GLU A 163 27.09 -34.09 -14.53
C GLU A 163 25.95 -34.01 -15.55
N PRO A 164 26.20 -33.51 -16.78
CA PRO A 164 25.17 -33.42 -17.81
C PRO A 164 24.73 -34.79 -18.29
N ILE A 165 23.42 -34.96 -18.53
CA ILE A 165 22.88 -36.19 -19.11
C ILE A 165 22.71 -36.04 -20.63
N ASP A 166 22.93 -37.12 -21.36
CA ASP A 166 22.71 -37.18 -22.82
C ASP A 166 21.22 -37.41 -23.14
N GLN A 167 20.39 -36.41 -22.82
CA GLN A 167 18.97 -36.39 -23.13
C GLN A 167 18.58 -35.06 -23.79
N SER A 168 17.43 -35.00 -24.45
CA SER A 168 16.92 -33.77 -25.06
C SER A 168 16.47 -32.72 -24.03
N PHE A 169 16.10 -33.16 -22.82
CA PHE A 169 15.62 -32.32 -21.74
C PHE A 169 16.28 -32.71 -20.42
N GLU A 170 16.50 -31.71 -19.56
CA GLU A 170 17.03 -31.91 -18.21
C GLU A 170 16.52 -30.85 -17.23
N TRP A 171 16.13 -31.28 -16.04
CA TRP A 171 15.55 -30.40 -15.01
C TRP A 171 16.55 -29.40 -14.46
N GLN A 172 17.81 -29.78 -14.29
CA GLN A 172 18.88 -28.92 -13.81
C GLN A 172 19.08 -27.73 -14.76
N TRP A 173 19.13 -28.00 -16.06
CA TRP A 173 19.15 -26.96 -17.10
C TRP A 173 17.88 -26.11 -17.08
N TYR A 174 16.70 -26.73 -16.96
CA TYR A 174 15.42 -26.02 -16.87
C TYR A 174 15.38 -25.01 -15.72
N TYR A 175 15.74 -25.42 -14.51
CA TYR A 175 15.76 -24.53 -13.35
C TYR A 175 16.90 -23.51 -13.41
N ALA A 176 18.05 -23.87 -14.01
CA ALA A 176 19.16 -22.94 -14.19
C ALA A 176 18.78 -21.74 -15.07
N PHE A 177 18.13 -21.94 -16.23
CA PHE A 177 17.74 -20.81 -17.07
C PHE A 177 16.60 -19.98 -16.47
N GLN A 178 15.71 -20.57 -15.69
CA GLN A 178 14.66 -19.82 -14.97
C GLN A 178 15.29 -18.86 -13.96
N GLN A 179 16.29 -19.32 -13.21
CA GLN A 179 17.02 -18.50 -12.27
C GLN A 179 17.90 -17.44 -12.97
N ILE A 180 18.54 -17.77 -14.09
CA ILE A 180 19.22 -16.76 -14.93
C ILE A 180 18.22 -15.69 -15.39
N GLY A 181 16.99 -16.08 -15.76
CA GLY A 181 15.91 -15.15 -16.09
C GLY A 181 15.62 -14.17 -14.95
N ASP A 182 15.47 -14.67 -13.72
CA ASP A 182 15.28 -13.84 -12.53
C ASP A 182 16.47 -12.88 -12.33
N GLU A 183 17.71 -13.37 -12.41
CA GLU A 183 18.95 -12.61 -12.24
C GLU A 183 19.14 -11.53 -13.30
N ARG A 184 18.76 -11.82 -14.56
CA ARG A 184 18.80 -10.84 -15.65
C ARG A 184 17.87 -9.66 -15.43
N THR A 185 16.82 -9.83 -14.64
CA THR A 185 15.86 -8.77 -14.31
C THR A 185 16.09 -8.14 -12.94
N GLU A 186 17.13 -8.56 -12.22
CA GLU A 186 17.35 -8.19 -10.83
C GLU A 186 17.48 -6.66 -10.65
N ASP A 187 18.26 -6.00 -11.51
CA ASP A 187 18.43 -4.54 -11.49
C ASP A 187 17.11 -3.81 -11.78
N LEU A 188 16.37 -4.20 -12.81
CA LEU A 188 15.06 -3.61 -13.12
C LEU A 188 14.09 -3.80 -11.96
N SER A 189 14.08 -4.99 -11.35
CA SER A 189 13.24 -5.29 -10.20
C SER A 189 13.64 -4.49 -8.96
N ARG A 190 14.94 -4.25 -8.71
CA ARG A 190 15.42 -3.37 -7.63
C ARG A 190 14.96 -1.94 -7.85
N HIS A 191 15.23 -1.38 -9.02
CA HIS A 191 14.84 0.00 -9.35
C HIS A 191 13.32 0.19 -9.32
N TYR A 192 12.54 -0.81 -9.74
CA TYR A 192 11.08 -0.78 -9.63
C TYR A 192 10.62 -0.68 -8.18
N ARG A 193 11.15 -1.54 -7.30
CA ARG A 193 10.82 -1.53 -5.87
C ARG A 193 11.24 -0.22 -5.21
N ASP A 194 12.49 0.19 -5.42
CA ASP A 194 13.07 1.36 -4.74
C ASP A 194 12.39 2.65 -5.17
N GLY A 195 12.08 2.80 -6.47
CA GLY A 195 11.33 3.95 -6.97
C GLY A 195 9.88 3.98 -6.44
N ARG A 196 9.22 2.83 -6.28
CA ARG A 196 7.89 2.75 -5.62
C ARG A 196 7.97 3.22 -4.16
N LEU A 197 8.98 2.75 -3.40
CA LEU A 197 9.20 3.19 -2.02
C LEU A 197 9.49 4.69 -1.92
N GLU A 198 10.30 5.23 -2.83
CA GLU A 198 10.62 6.65 -2.86
C GLU A 198 9.39 7.51 -3.16
N ARG A 199 8.57 7.12 -4.15
CA ARG A 199 7.29 7.79 -4.45
C ARG A 199 6.36 7.81 -3.23
N ASP A 200 6.28 6.70 -2.50
CA ASP A 200 5.43 6.59 -1.31
C ASP A 200 5.96 7.41 -0.12
N LYS A 201 7.28 7.49 0.05
CA LYS A 201 7.91 8.36 1.04
C LYS A 201 7.57 9.83 0.78
N LEU A 202 7.68 10.28 -0.47
CA LEU A 202 7.29 11.63 -0.87
C LEU A 202 5.80 11.87 -0.66
N ALA A 203 4.95 10.95 -1.11
CA ALA A 203 3.50 11.04 -0.92
C ALA A 203 3.12 11.12 0.56
N THR A 204 3.78 10.35 1.42
CA THR A 204 3.59 10.41 2.88
C THR A 204 3.97 11.78 3.42
N SER A 205 5.16 12.30 3.06
CA SER A 205 5.62 13.60 3.55
C SER A 205 4.71 14.76 3.13
N LEU A 206 4.12 14.69 1.94
CA LEU A 206 3.26 15.74 1.39
C LEU A 206 1.79 15.56 1.79
N SER A 207 1.40 14.39 2.31
CA SER A 207 0.02 14.12 2.73
C SER A 207 -0.47 15.03 3.86
N PHE A 208 0.42 15.63 4.66
CA PHE A 208 0.05 16.64 5.67
C PHE A 208 -0.66 17.86 5.07
N LEU A 209 -0.40 18.19 3.80
CA LEU A 209 -1.10 19.28 3.09
C LEU A 209 -2.51 18.87 2.63
N ALA A 210 -2.78 17.57 2.60
CA ALA A 210 -4.03 16.95 2.18
C ALA A 210 -4.60 16.05 3.30
N PRO A 211 -5.24 16.64 4.34
CA PRO A 211 -5.75 15.89 5.49
C PRO A 211 -6.58 14.64 5.14
N PRO A 212 -7.42 14.63 4.08
CA PRO A 212 -8.12 13.42 3.64
C PRO A 212 -7.16 12.30 3.22
N SER A 213 -6.11 12.61 2.45
CA SER A 213 -5.11 11.63 2.01
C SER A 213 -4.26 11.14 3.18
N LEU A 214 -3.90 12.00 4.13
CA LEU A 214 -3.19 11.58 5.34
C LEU A 214 -4.03 10.58 6.16
N PHE A 215 -5.32 10.87 6.36
CA PHE A 215 -6.23 9.99 7.08
C PHE A 215 -6.44 8.66 6.36
N GLU A 216 -6.59 8.67 5.04
CA GLU A 216 -6.68 7.45 4.23
C GLU A 216 -5.42 6.58 4.40
N ARG A 217 -4.23 7.17 4.26
CA ARG A 217 -2.95 6.46 4.43
C ARG A 217 -2.78 5.89 5.83
N TYR A 218 -3.21 6.63 6.85
CA TYR A 218 -3.22 6.13 8.23
C TYR A 218 -4.08 4.87 8.38
N LEU A 219 -5.31 4.88 7.84
CA LEU A 219 -6.19 3.71 7.88
C LEU A 219 -5.63 2.53 7.06
N GLN A 220 -5.05 2.79 5.90
CA GLN A 220 -4.41 1.75 5.06
C GLN A 220 -3.23 1.09 5.80
N SER A 221 -2.43 1.87 6.52
CA SER A 221 -1.31 1.34 7.30
C SER A 221 -1.80 0.46 8.46
N LEU A 222 -2.85 0.89 9.18
CA LEU A 222 -3.50 0.07 10.21
C LEU A 222 -4.06 -1.25 9.64
N ALA A 223 -4.62 -1.19 8.43
CA ALA A 223 -5.17 -2.35 7.73
C ALA A 223 -4.11 -3.24 7.06
N LYS A 224 -2.83 -2.82 7.05
CA LYS A 224 -1.74 -3.45 6.28
C LYS A 224 -2.06 -3.57 4.79
N THR A 225 -2.71 -2.56 4.22
CA THR A 225 -3.03 -2.44 2.79
C THR A 225 -2.32 -1.26 2.13
N ASP A 226 -1.31 -0.69 2.80
CA ASP A 226 -0.45 0.34 2.24
C ASP A 226 0.65 -0.26 1.32
N LEU A 227 1.36 0.61 0.61
CA LEU A 227 2.42 0.16 -0.31
C LEU A 227 3.51 -0.63 0.42
N LYS A 228 3.90 -0.17 1.62
CA LYS A 228 4.93 -0.83 2.43
C LYS A 228 4.55 -2.27 2.73
N SER A 229 3.31 -2.51 3.17
CA SER A 229 2.81 -3.87 3.43
C SER A 229 2.81 -4.75 2.17
N SER A 230 2.50 -4.17 1.00
CA SER A 230 2.60 -4.88 -0.29
C SER A 230 4.04 -5.29 -0.61
N ILE A 231 5.02 -4.40 -0.41
CA ILE A 231 6.42 -4.69 -0.69
C ILE A 231 6.98 -5.73 0.28
N GLU A 232 6.65 -5.64 1.57
CA GLU A 232 7.02 -6.66 2.56
C GLU A 232 6.42 -8.04 2.20
N TYR A 233 5.21 -8.08 1.64
CA TYR A 233 4.62 -9.32 1.14
C TYR A 233 5.40 -9.88 -0.07
N GLU A 234 5.74 -9.04 -1.04
CA GLU A 234 6.58 -9.42 -2.19
C GLU A 234 7.93 -9.98 -1.73
N GLU A 235 8.55 -9.38 -0.71
CA GLU A 235 9.81 -9.86 -0.11
C GLU A 235 9.66 -11.22 0.59
N ARG A 236 8.57 -11.43 1.35
CA ARG A 236 8.29 -12.75 1.95
C ARG A 236 8.11 -13.84 0.90
N VAL A 237 7.46 -13.53 -0.22
CA VAL A 237 7.33 -14.49 -1.34
C VAL A 237 8.70 -14.81 -1.95
N ARG A 238 9.55 -13.81 -2.18
CA ARG A 238 10.92 -14.02 -2.69
C ARG A 238 11.76 -14.86 -1.73
N ALA A 239 11.70 -14.57 -0.43
CA ALA A 239 12.41 -15.33 0.60
C ALA A 239 11.93 -16.79 0.65
N TYR A 240 10.63 -17.00 0.53
CA TYR A 240 10.06 -18.35 0.45
C TYR A 240 10.55 -19.10 -0.80
N HIS A 241 10.53 -18.47 -1.98
CA HIS A 241 11.06 -19.08 -3.20
C HIS A 241 12.55 -19.40 -3.09
N ALA A 242 13.34 -18.52 -2.47
CA ALA A 242 14.76 -18.79 -2.20
C ALA A 242 14.94 -19.99 -1.27
N SER A 243 14.11 -20.13 -0.23
CA SER A 243 14.15 -21.29 0.68
C SER A 243 13.79 -22.60 -0.03
N LEU A 244 12.83 -22.57 -0.96
CA LEU A 244 12.49 -23.72 -1.80
C LEU A 244 13.68 -24.11 -2.69
N ARG A 245 14.32 -23.15 -3.35
CA ARG A 245 15.54 -23.42 -4.14
C ARG A 245 16.65 -24.03 -3.27
N ALA A 246 16.92 -23.45 -2.11
CA ALA A 246 17.95 -23.96 -1.19
C ALA A 246 17.66 -25.39 -0.71
N PHE A 247 16.38 -25.78 -0.59
CA PHE A 247 15.98 -27.13 -0.21
C PHE A 247 16.08 -28.14 -1.37
N TYR A 248 15.66 -27.73 -2.58
CA TYR A 248 15.53 -28.63 -3.74
C TYR A 248 16.78 -28.70 -4.63
N TYR A 249 17.53 -27.61 -4.79
CA TYR A 249 18.69 -27.59 -5.68
C TYR A 249 19.78 -28.59 -5.29
N PRO A 250 20.13 -28.79 -3.99
CA PRO A 250 21.05 -29.86 -3.62
C PRO A 250 20.61 -31.24 -4.11
N LYS A 251 19.30 -31.50 -4.12
CA LYS A 251 18.73 -32.79 -4.55
C LYS A 251 18.77 -32.94 -6.06
N PHE A 252 18.45 -31.87 -6.78
CA PHE A 252 18.49 -31.85 -8.24
C PHE A 252 19.92 -31.88 -8.80
N PHE A 253 20.78 -30.95 -8.39
CA PHE A 253 22.11 -30.80 -8.98
C PHE A 253 23.11 -31.88 -8.54
N LYS A 254 22.91 -32.51 -7.38
CA LYS A 254 23.77 -33.62 -6.90
C LYS A 254 23.15 -35.00 -7.11
N ASN A 255 22.03 -35.08 -7.82
CA ASN A 255 21.26 -36.33 -8.02
C ASN A 255 21.00 -37.09 -6.69
N ALA A 256 20.77 -36.36 -5.60
CA ALA A 256 20.53 -36.97 -4.29
C ALA A 256 19.08 -37.51 -4.23
N PRO A 257 18.88 -38.72 -3.68
CA PRO A 257 17.54 -39.28 -3.57
C PRO A 257 16.66 -38.42 -2.65
N PHE A 258 15.38 -38.28 -3.02
CA PHE A 258 14.40 -37.62 -2.17
C PHE A 258 13.76 -38.65 -1.23
N GLU A 259 14.01 -38.54 0.07
CA GLU A 259 13.38 -39.43 1.04
C GLU A 259 12.07 -38.85 1.57
N LYS A 260 11.08 -39.72 1.83
CA LYS A 260 9.81 -39.31 2.43
C LYS A 260 9.99 -38.63 3.80
N SER A 261 11.04 -38.98 4.53
CA SER A 261 11.43 -38.39 5.82
C SER A 261 11.70 -36.89 5.70
N GLU A 262 12.21 -36.42 4.55
CA GLU A 262 12.58 -35.02 4.30
C GLU A 262 11.39 -34.10 4.08
N LEU A 263 10.18 -34.63 3.84
CA LEU A 263 8.95 -33.83 3.77
C LEU A 263 8.71 -33.02 5.05
N LYS A 264 9.22 -33.50 6.19
CA LYS A 264 9.17 -32.79 7.47
C LYS A 264 10.02 -31.51 7.49
N ASN A 265 11.01 -31.42 6.60
CA ASN A 265 11.93 -30.29 6.47
C ASN A 265 11.55 -29.36 5.31
N LEU A 266 10.41 -29.60 4.64
CA LEU A 266 9.96 -28.77 3.53
C LEU A 266 9.76 -27.33 4.02
N PRO A 267 10.33 -26.32 3.33
CA PRO A 267 10.09 -24.94 3.69
C PRO A 267 8.60 -24.62 3.66
N THR A 268 8.13 -23.88 4.66
CA THR A 268 6.75 -23.40 4.75
C THR A 268 6.69 -21.90 4.57
N TYR A 269 5.65 -21.41 3.89
CA TYR A 269 5.42 -19.98 3.78
C TYR A 269 5.05 -19.38 5.14
N LEU A 270 5.86 -18.43 5.61
CA LEU A 270 5.57 -17.66 6.82
C LEU A 270 4.64 -16.51 6.47
N SER A 271 3.36 -16.64 6.86
CA SER A 271 2.32 -15.69 6.49
C SER A 271 2.32 -14.40 7.32
N ARG A 272 3.03 -14.36 8.45
CA ARG A 272 3.07 -13.22 9.38
C ARG A 272 4.39 -13.14 10.14
#